data_AF-A0A532VD53-F1
#
_entry.id   AF-A0A532VD53-F1
#
_cell.length_a   1.000
_cell.length_b   1.000
_cell.length_c   1.000
_cell.angle_alpha   90.00
_cell.angle_beta   90.00
_cell.angle_gamma   90.00
#
_symmetry.space_group_name_H-M   'P 1'
#
loop_
_entity.id
_entity.type
_entity.pdbx_description
1 polymer ?
#
loop_
_entity_poly.entity_id
_entity_poly.type
_entity_poly.pdbx_seq_one_letter_code
_entity_poly.pdbx_strand_id
1 'polypeptide(L)' 'MNLHKYGGGGYEHLLVNIVPRLKQLGVSQREVNTLLVDNPREVLAF' A
#
# COMPACT_ATOMS: atom_id res chain seq x y z
N MET A 1 6.83 -12.04 -7.19
CA MET A 1 6.27 -10.71 -7.50
C MET A 1 5.83 -10.73 -8.95
N ASN A 2 4.54 -10.53 -9.21
CA ASN A 2 3.97 -10.69 -10.53
C ASN A 2 3.86 -9.28 -11.15
N LEU A 3 4.77 -8.93 -12.07
CA LEU A 3 4.82 -7.62 -12.71
C LEU A 3 3.69 -7.51 -13.76
N HIS A 4 3.20 -6.30 -14.05
CA HIS A 4 2.16 -6.08 -15.07
C HIS A 4 2.50 -6.72 -16.43
N LYS A 5 3.79 -6.69 -16.80
CA LYS A 5 4.32 -7.34 -18.01
C LYS A 5 4.05 -8.85 -18.10
N TYR A 6 3.78 -9.52 -16.98
CA TYR A 6 3.59 -10.97 -16.91
C TYR A 6 2.23 -11.37 -16.30
N GLY A 7 1.24 -10.48 -16.34
CA GLY A 7 -0.12 -10.78 -15.86
C GLY A 7 -0.31 -10.66 -14.34
N GLY A 8 0.62 -9.99 -13.65
CA GLY A 8 0.49 -9.65 -12.24
C GLY A 8 0.09 -8.21 -11.98
N GLY A 9 -0.27 -7.87 -10.74
CA GLY A 9 -0.72 -6.53 -10.35
C GLY A 9 0.38 -5.46 -10.23
N GLY A 10 1.64 -5.79 -10.53
CA GLY A 10 2.77 -4.85 -10.44
C GLY A 10 2.97 -4.24 -9.04
N TYR A 11 3.76 -3.16 -8.97
CA TYR A 11 4.01 -2.43 -7.73
C TYR A 11 2.80 -1.61 -7.26
N GLU A 12 1.87 -1.33 -8.17
CA GLU A 12 0.65 -0.57 -7.87
C GLU A 12 -0.42 -1.40 -7.17
N HIS A 13 -0.32 -2.74 -7.18
CA HIS A 13 -1.32 -3.65 -6.60
C HIS A 13 -1.74 -3.25 -5.19
N LEU A 14 -0.76 -2.83 -4.38
CA LEU A 14 -0.97 -2.39 -3.01
C LEU A 14 -1.88 -1.14 -2.95
N LEU A 15 -1.62 -0.15 -3.79
CA LEU A 15 -2.38 1.10 -3.84
C LEU A 15 -3.76 0.92 -4.47
N VAL A 16 -3.88 0.10 -5.52
CA VAL A 16 -5.11 0.01 -6.32
C VAL A 16 -6.08 -1.08 -5.85
N ASN A 17 -5.61 -2.09 -5.11
CA ASN A 17 -6.47 -3.17 -4.59
C ASN A 17 -6.52 -3.20 -3.06
N ILE A 18 -5.38 -3.05 -2.38
CA ILE A 18 -5.31 -3.25 -0.93
C ILE A 18 -5.82 -2.01 -0.19
N VAL A 19 -5.37 -0.80 -0.56
CA VAL A 19 -5.82 0.44 0.09
C VAL A 19 -7.34 0.64 0.00
N PRO A 20 -8.01 0.43 -1.15
CA PRO A 20 -9.47 0.52 -1.21
C PRO A 20 -10.18 -0.50 -0.32
N ARG A 21 -9.68 -1.75 -0.24
CA ARG A 21 -10.24 -2.77 0.64
C ARG A 21 -10.09 -2.40 2.12
N LEU A 22 -8.95 -1.84 2.52
CA LEU A 22 -8.76 -1.35 3.90
C LEU A 22 -9.75 -0.24 4.24
N LYS A 23 -9.98 0.70 3.32
CA LYS A 23 -11.00 1.76 3.51
C LYS A 23 -12.41 1.18 3.63
N GLN A 24 -12.76 0.18 2.82
CA GLN A 24 -14.05 -0.52 2.92
C GLN A 24 -14.24 -1.23 4.26
N LEU A 25 -13.14 -1.68 4.89
CA LEU A 25 -13.14 -2.28 6.22
C LEU A 25 -13.12 -1.23 7.36
N GLY A 26 -13.20 0.05 7.05
CA GLY A 26 -13.25 1.14 8.03
C GLY A 26 -11.90 1.69 8.48
N VAL A 27 -10.80 1.26 7.87
CA VAL A 27 -9.47 1.82 8.15
C VAL A 27 -9.43 3.27 7.68
N SER A 28 -9.04 4.17 8.59
CA SER A 28 -8.98 5.60 8.33
C SER A 28 -7.81 5.96 7.38
N GLN A 29 -7.94 7.11 6.71
CA GLN A 29 -6.84 7.62 5.89
C GLN A 29 -5.56 7.88 6.71
N ARG A 30 -5.70 8.23 8.00
CA ARG A 30 -4.57 8.42 8.90
C ARG A 30 -3.81 7.11 9.11
N GLU A 31 -4.52 6.02 9.39
CA GLU A 31 -3.90 4.70 9.55
C GLU A 31 -3.24 4.20 8.26
N VAL A 32 -3.87 4.44 7.10
CA VAL A 32 -3.25 4.15 5.80
C VAL A 32 -1.94 4.92 5.61
N ASN A 33 -1.92 6.21 5.99
CA ASN A 33 -0.71 7.02 5.90
C ASN A 33 0.38 6.52 6.85
N THR A 34 0.01 6.13 8.07
CA THR A 34 0.95 5.54 9.02
C THR A 34 1.60 4.27 8.45
N LEU A 35 0.80 3.37 7.86
CA LEU A 35 1.31 2.14 7.26
C LEU A 35 2.23 2.36 6.06
N LEU A 36 1.87 3.29 5.17
CA LEU A 36 2.50 3.42 3.84
C LEU A 36 3.50 4.55 3.72
N VAL A 37 3.53 5.47 4.68
CA VAL A 37 4.37 6.67 4.63
C VAL A 37 5.20 6.80 5.89
N ASP A 38 4.56 6.86 7.06
CA ASP A 38 5.27 7.19 8.30
C ASP A 38 6.15 6.03 8.76
N ASN A 39 5.63 4.80 8.78
CA ASN A 39 6.42 3.63 9.16
C ASN A 39 7.62 3.40 8.22
N PRO A 40 7.47 3.41 6.87
CA PRO A 40 8.64 3.28 5.99
C PRO A 40 9.62 4.45 6.09
N ARG A 41 9.14 5.68 6.33
CA ARG A 41 10.02 6.83 6.56
C ARG A 41 10.92 6.60 7.77
N GLU A 42 10.37 6.13 8.88
CA GLU A 42 11.15 5.85 10.10
C GLU A 42 12.12 4.68 9.90
N VAL A 43 11.67 3.62 9.23
CA VAL A 43 12.45 2.39 9.04
C VAL A 43 13.53 2.53 7.97
N LEU A 44 13.47 3.48 7.04
CA LEU A 44 14.40 3.55 5.89
C LEU A 44 15.28 4.80 5.84
N ALA A 45 15.12 5.75 6.77
CA ALA A 45 15.83 7.03 6.75
C ALA A 45 17.29 6.99 7.27
N PHE A 46 18.03 5.90 7.05
CA PHE A 46 19.46 5.80 7.39
C PHE A 46 20.37 6.46 6.34
#